data_AF-A0A542XDQ0-F1
#
_entry.id   AF-A0A542XDQ0-F1
#
_cell.length_a   1.000
_cell.length_b   1.000
_cell.length_c   1.000
_cell.angle_alpha   90.00
_cell.angle_beta   90.00
_cell.angle_gamma   90.00
#
_symmetry.space_group_name_H-M   'P 1'
#
loop_
_entity.id
_entity.type
_entity.pdbx_description
1 polymer ?
#
loop_
_entity_poly.entity_id
_entity_poly.type
_entity_poly.pdbx_seq_one_letter_code
_entity_poly.pdbx_strand_id
1 'polypeptide(L)' 'MSHQQPTPIAKDRAGLSVGYRFRWRVMYHLLAWGGPPHRALDADPRERLRRERAARVAAAHARHAATPAARPAA' A
#
# COMPACT_ATOMS: atom_id res chain seq x y z
N MET A 1 -20.82 4.44 -17.67
CA MET A 1 -20.58 3.85 -16.32
C MET A 1 -19.08 3.63 -16.18
N SER A 2 -18.37 4.50 -15.48
CA SER A 2 -16.92 4.36 -15.28
C SER A 2 -16.68 3.24 -14.28
N HIS A 3 -16.13 2.10 -14.74
CA HIS A 3 -15.64 1.06 -13.83
C HIS A 3 -14.45 1.61 -13.06
N GLN A 4 -14.69 2.27 -11.93
CA GLN A 4 -13.61 2.64 -11.03
C GLN A 4 -12.97 1.34 -10.52
N GLN A 5 -11.72 1.12 -10.88
CA GLN A 5 -10.95 -0.05 -10.46
C GLN A 5 -10.28 0.24 -9.11
N PRO A 6 -10.28 -0.72 -8.17
CA PRO A 6 -9.61 -0.56 -6.89
C PRO A 6 -8.10 -0.35 -7.05
N THR A 7 -7.48 0.47 -6.19
CA THR A 7 -6.02 0.65 -6.20
C THR A 7 -5.33 -0.73 -6.05
N PRO A 8 -4.37 -1.08 -6.92
CA PRO A 8 -3.71 -2.37 -6.85
C PRO A 8 -2.93 -2.50 -5.53
N ILE A 9 -3.12 -3.63 -4.86
CA ILE A 9 -2.37 -3.96 -3.65
C ILE A 9 -0.95 -4.36 -4.08
N ALA A 10 0.02 -3.45 -3.95
CA ALA A 10 1.41 -3.70 -4.33
C ALA A 10 1.92 -5.01 -3.71
N LYS A 11 2.44 -5.96 -4.50
CA LYS A 11 3.03 -7.20 -3.95
C LYS A 11 4.38 -6.93 -3.26
N ASP A 12 5.03 -5.84 -3.66
CA ASP A 12 6.29 -5.38 -3.10
C ASP A 12 6.18 -5.04 -1.60
N ARG A 13 7.27 -5.28 -0.90
CA ARG A 13 7.48 -5.12 0.54
C ARG A 13 8.61 -4.14 0.84
N ALA A 14 9.20 -3.50 -0.18
CA ALA A 14 10.26 -2.50 -0.04
C ALA A 14 9.88 -1.45 1.01
N GLY A 15 10.76 -1.26 2.00
CA GLY A 15 10.58 -0.32 3.11
C GLY A 15 9.37 -0.59 4.03
N LEU A 16 8.68 -1.73 3.91
CA LEU A 16 7.58 -2.12 4.80
C LEU A 16 8.09 -3.06 5.90
N SER A 17 7.99 -2.64 7.17
CA SER A 17 8.33 -3.51 8.29
C SER A 17 7.35 -4.69 8.43
N VAL A 18 7.82 -5.81 9.02
CA VAL A 18 6.99 -7.01 9.25
C VAL A 18 5.78 -6.68 10.13
N GLY A 19 5.97 -5.88 11.18
CA GLY A 19 4.89 -5.41 12.05
C GLY A 19 3.86 -4.54 11.32
N TYR A 20 4.31 -3.64 10.43
CA TYR A 20 3.40 -2.87 9.58
C TYR A 20 2.55 -3.76 8.69
N ARG A 21 3.17 -4.76 8.04
CA ARG A 21 2.48 -5.69 7.14
C ARG A 21 1.42 -6.52 7.88
N PHE A 22 1.73 -6.99 9.08
CA PHE A 22 0.80 -7.74 9.91
C PHE A 22 -0.40 -6.88 10.31
N ARG A 23 -0.15 -5.70 10.89
CA ARG A 23 -1.20 -4.74 11.27
C ARG A 23 -2.08 -4.35 10.08
N TRP A 24 -1.47 -4.09 8.92
CA TRP A 24 -2.19 -3.73 7.70
C TRP A 24 -3.15 -4.83 7.26
N ARG A 25 -2.72 -6.10 7.30
CA ARG A 25 -3.60 -7.23 7.00
C ARG A 25 -4.74 -7.36 8.00
N VAL A 26 -4.46 -7.27 9.30
CA VAL A 26 -5.49 -7.33 10.34
C VAL A 26 -6.55 -6.24 10.11
N MET A 27 -6.13 -4.99 9.90
CA MET A 27 -7.06 -3.89 9.60
C MET A 27 -7.85 -4.13 8.32
N TYR A 28 -7.20 -4.58 7.24
CA TYR A 28 -7.87 -4.88 5.98
C TYR A 28 -8.94 -5.97 6.14
N HIS A 29 -8.65 -7.01 6.92
CA HIS A 29 -9.58 -8.12 7.19
C HIS A 29 -10.75 -7.69 8.10
N LEU A 30 -10.48 -6.91 9.15
CA LEU A 30 -11.52 -6.35 10.02
C LEU A 30 -12.48 -5.44 9.23
N LEU A 31 -11.94 -4.60 8.35
CA LEU A 31 -12.74 -3.74 7.47
C LEU A 31 -13.53 -4.52 6.41
N ALA A 32 -13.08 -5.74 6.06
CA ALA A 32 -13.80 -6.60 5.12
C ALA A 32 -15.03 -7.28 5.75
N TRP A 33 -15.05 -7.47 7.07
CA TRP A 33 -16.19 -8.10 7.76
C TRP A 33 -17.35 -7.14 8.06
N GLY A 34 -17.09 -5.83 8.18
CA GLY A 34 -18.05 -4.86 8.72
C GLY A 34 -18.79 -3.96 7.73
N GLY A 35 -18.98 -4.32 6.46
CA GLY A 35 -19.56 -3.39 5.48
C GLY A 35 -20.43 -4.03 4.38
N PRO A 36 -21.51 -3.36 3.92
CA PRO A 36 -22.26 -3.77 2.75
C PRO A 36 -21.33 -3.90 1.53
N PRO A 37 -21.45 -4.95 0.72
CA PRO A 37 -20.55 -5.26 -0.39
C PRO A 37 -20.54 -4.25 -1.55
N HIS A 38 -21.36 -3.19 -1.48
CA HIS A 38 -21.64 -2.26 -2.59
C HIS A 38 -21.34 -0.77 -2.27
N ARG A 39 -20.29 -0.48 -1.49
CA ARG A 39 -19.84 0.92 -1.34
C ARG A 39 -19.00 1.35 -2.54
N ALA A 40 -19.28 2.54 -3.08
CA ALA A 40 -18.42 3.20 -4.06
C ALA A 40 -16.97 3.26 -3.53
N LEU A 41 -15.97 3.20 -4.42
CA LEU A 41 -14.56 3.11 -4.00
C LEU A 41 -14.11 4.25 -3.09
N ASP A 42 -14.66 5.45 -3.27
CA ASP A 42 -14.36 6.60 -2.41
C ASP A 42 -14.96 6.49 -1.00
N ALA A 43 -15.96 5.64 -0.80
CA ALA A 43 -16.56 5.32 0.50
C ALA A 43 -16.03 4.01 1.09
N ASP A 44 -15.09 3.31 0.42
CA ASP A 44 -14.49 2.07 0.93
C ASP A 44 -13.28 2.39 1.84
N PRO A 45 -13.35 2.14 3.16
CA PRO A 45 -12.22 2.35 4.05
C PRO A 45 -11.00 1.50 3.69
N ARG A 46 -11.18 0.39 2.96
CA ARG A 46 -10.08 -0.44 2.46
C ARG A 46 -9.29 0.27 1.38
N GLU A 47 -9.94 1.11 0.58
CA GLU A 47 -9.27 1.86 -0.49
C GLU A 47 -8.27 2.86 0.08
N ARG A 48 -8.61 3.50 1.21
CA ARG A 48 -7.67 4.36 1.95
C ARG A 48 -6.43 3.58 2.38
N LEU A 49 -6.60 2.35 2.90
CA LEU A 49 -5.49 1.48 3.27
C LEU A 49 -4.62 1.06 2.07
N ARG A 50 -5.22 0.84 0.90
CA ARG A 50 -4.48 0.48 -0.33
C ARG A 50 -3.65 1.66 -0.82
N ARG A 51 -4.23 2.86 -0.88
CA ARG A 51 -3.55 4.11 -1.27
C ARG A 51 -2.36 4.41 -0.35
N GLU A 52 -2.55 4.28 0.96
CA GLU A 52 -1.47 4.50 1.94
C GLU A 52 -0.31 3.51 1.73
N ARG A 53 -0.62 2.22 1.51
CA ARG A 53 0.39 1.20 1.27
C ARG A 53 1.16 1.47 -0.02
N ALA A 54 0.47 1.86 -1.09
CA ALA A 54 1.10 2.22 -2.36
C ALA A 54 2.06 3.40 -2.20
N ALA A 55 1.66 4.45 -1.47
CA ALA A 55 2.50 5.61 -1.19
C ALA A 55 3.76 5.24 -0.38
N ARG A 56 3.64 4.37 0.63
CA ARG A 56 4.79 3.90 1.42
C ARG A 56 5.79 3.10 0.59
N VAL A 57 5.29 2.22 -0.29
CA VAL A 57 6.15 1.44 -1.20
C VAL A 57 6.85 2.37 -2.18
N ALA A 58 6.13 3.31 -2.80
CA ALA A 58 6.71 4.30 -3.71
C ALA A 58 7.80 5.14 -3.01
N ALA A 59 7.55 5.59 -1.78
CA ALA A 59 8.54 6.32 -0.98
C ALA A 59 9.78 5.47 -0.65
N ALA A 60 9.61 4.17 -0.38
CA ALA A 60 10.73 3.26 -0.16
C ALA A 60 11.58 3.10 -1.44
N HIS A 61 10.95 2.88 -2.59
CA HIS A 61 11.67 2.84 -3.87
C HIS A 61 12.41 4.14 -4.16
N ALA A 62 11.80 5.30 -3.89
CA ALA A 62 12.46 6.59 -4.05
C ALA A 62 13.70 6.72 -3.16
N ARG A 63 13.64 6.25 -1.90
CA ARG A 63 14.81 6.22 -1.00
C ARG A 63 15.91 5.28 -1.47
N HIS A 64 15.54 4.10 -1.99
CA HIS A 64 16.50 3.16 -2.57
C HIS A 64 17.16 3.74 -3.83
N ALA A 65 16.39 4.38 -4.71
CA ALA A 65 16.91 5.06 -5.90
C ALA A 65 17.79 6.28 -5.55
N ALA A 66 17.45 7.02 -4.48
CA ALA A 66 18.23 8.12 -3.96
C ALA A 66 19.48 7.69 -3.15
N THR A 67 19.67 6.38 -2.93
CA THR A 67 20.92 5.82 -2.43
C THR A 67 21.67 5.20 -3.62
N PRO A 68 22.28 6.01 -4.52
CA PRO A 68 23.27 5.45 -5.42
C PRO A 68 24.38 4.93 -4.51
N ALA A 69 24.68 3.63 -4.61
CA ALA A 69 25.84 3.05 -3.98
C ALA A 69 27.00 4.03 -4.16
N ALA A 70 27.56 4.50 -3.03
CA ALA A 70 28.79 5.24 -3.02
C ALA A 70 29.77 4.48 -3.91
N ARG A 71 29.98 5.00 -5.12
CA ARG A 71 30.95 4.44 -6.07
C ARG A 71 32.29 4.63 -5.36
N PRO A 72 32.97 3.57 -4.88
CA PRO A 72 34.33 3.76 -4.43
C PRO A 72 35.13 4.16 -5.69
N ALA A 73 35.56 5.42 -5.73
CA ALA A 73 36.58 5.84 -6.68
C ALA A 73 37.85 5.07 -6.29
N ALA A 74 38.21 4.12 -7.15
CA ALA A 74 39.49 3.42 -7.11
C ALA A 74 40.62 4.37 -7.53
#